data_AF-A0A1B6IGQ1-F1
#
_entry.id   AF-A0A1B6IGQ1-F1
#
_cell.length_a   1.000
_cell.length_b   1.000
_cell.length_c   1.000
_cell.angle_alpha   90.00
_cell.angle_beta   90.00
_cell.angle_gamma   90.00
#
_symmetry.space_group_name_H-M   'P 1'
#
loop_
_entity.id
_entity.type
_entity.pdbx_description
1 polymer ?
#
loop_
_entity_poly.entity_id
_entity_poly.type
_entity_poly.pdbx_seq_one_letter_code
_entity_poly.pdbx_strand_id
1 'polypeptide(L)'
;GAAVVILALCKLGLVGPSTWAFSTTLNATLAGIVSVCAGVDVFSPLGAIISGACACLVYLLFRFLVLYVKVDDPLDAVAVHLGGGLWGLISYPLFARDGIVYGVNGQSIAQLWHNVVGAIIIMVWSAICSVILFGILRVTGYLRVSEEQELEGLDIAMHNEPAYPAKGWTQAHSLQTVDQQTYQKQGSYTLNQSHLSARPTLAFDNMALELDNRQRQR
;
A
#
# COMPACT_ATOMS: atom_id res chain seq x y z
N GLY A 1 -2.38 -3.07 16.49
CA GLY A 1 -2.70 -4.44 16.05
C GLY A 1 -2.06 -4.74 14.72
N ALA A 2 -2.59 -4.17 13.62
CA ALA A 2 -2.20 -4.51 12.25
C ALA A 2 -0.70 -4.52 11.96
N ALA A 3 0.02 -3.46 12.36
CA ALA A 3 1.47 -3.35 12.17
C ALA A 3 2.24 -4.55 12.75
N VAL A 4 1.88 -5.00 13.95
CA VAL A 4 2.56 -6.14 14.60
C VAL A 4 2.27 -7.43 13.85
N VAL A 5 1.02 -7.61 13.40
CA VAL A 5 0.59 -8.80 12.65
C VAL A 5 1.33 -8.89 11.33
N ILE A 6 1.33 -7.81 10.52
CA ILE A 6 2.00 -7.85 9.21
C ILE A 6 3.50 -8.09 9.35
N LEU A 7 4.15 -7.47 10.34
CA LEU A 7 5.57 -7.66 10.61
C LEU A 7 5.88 -9.12 10.98
N ALA A 8 5.06 -9.73 11.82
CA ALA A 8 5.21 -11.14 12.18
C ALA A 8 5.00 -12.05 10.96
N LEU A 9 3.94 -11.82 10.18
CA LEU A 9 3.63 -12.63 9.00
C LEU A 9 4.73 -12.52 7.92
N CYS A 10 5.25 -11.32 7.68
CA CYS A 10 6.39 -11.08 6.80
C CYS A 10 7.64 -11.79 7.31
N LYS A 11 7.95 -11.67 8.61
CA LYS A 11 9.13 -12.34 9.20
C LYS A 11 9.04 -13.86 9.08
N LEU A 12 7.85 -14.43 9.23
CA LEU A 12 7.57 -15.86 9.08
C LEU A 12 7.54 -16.33 7.61
N GLY A 13 7.61 -15.41 6.63
CA GLY A 13 7.62 -15.75 5.21
C GLY A 13 6.24 -16.14 4.65
N LEU A 14 5.15 -15.80 5.34
CA LEU A 14 3.79 -16.19 4.96
C LEU A 14 3.18 -15.28 3.87
N VAL A 15 3.71 -14.08 3.69
CA VAL A 15 3.19 -13.04 2.78
C VAL A 15 4.20 -12.70 1.67
N GLY A 16 5.22 -13.55 1.50
CA GLY A 16 6.31 -13.36 0.55
C GLY A 16 7.70 -13.56 1.19
N PRO A 17 8.76 -12.97 0.59
CA PRO A 17 10.10 -13.04 1.15
C PRO A 17 10.15 -12.58 2.60
N SER A 18 11.03 -13.19 3.41
CA SER A 18 11.22 -12.82 4.82
C SER A 18 11.96 -11.47 4.93
N THR A 19 11.28 -10.40 4.55
CA THR A 19 11.78 -9.02 4.55
C THR A 19 10.83 -8.11 5.31
N TRP A 20 11.37 -6.98 5.76
CA TRP A 20 10.61 -5.94 6.46
C TRP A 20 10.14 -4.92 5.43
N ALA A 21 9.06 -5.24 4.71
CA ALA A 21 8.52 -4.37 3.68
C ALA A 21 7.84 -3.13 4.29
N PHE A 22 8.50 -1.97 4.19
CA PHE A 22 8.03 -0.71 4.77
C PHE A 22 6.63 -0.32 4.25
N SER A 23 6.45 -0.31 2.93
CA SER A 23 5.17 0.07 2.29
C SER A 23 4.01 -0.83 2.76
N THR A 24 4.18 -2.15 2.70
CA THR A 24 3.16 -3.10 3.16
C THR A 24 2.83 -2.92 4.64
N THR A 25 3.84 -2.59 5.46
CA THR A 25 3.64 -2.35 6.89
C THR A 25 2.81 -1.09 7.14
N LEU A 26 3.08 -0.03 6.39
CA LEU A 26 2.29 1.20 6.46
C LEU A 26 0.85 0.96 6.00
N ASN A 27 0.65 0.31 4.85
CA ASN A 27 -0.69 0.02 4.33
C ASN A 27 -1.52 -0.85 5.29
N ALA A 28 -0.92 -1.88 5.87
CA ALA A 28 -1.59 -2.67 6.91
C ALA A 28 -1.91 -1.82 8.16
N THR A 29 -1.00 -0.94 8.57
CA THR A 29 -1.23 -0.01 9.69
C THR A 29 -2.42 0.91 9.41
N LEU A 30 -2.48 1.49 8.21
CA LEU A 30 -3.61 2.31 7.76
C LEU A 30 -4.92 1.51 7.76
N ALA A 31 -4.92 0.28 7.24
CA ALA A 31 -6.10 -0.59 7.28
C ALA A 31 -6.58 -0.85 8.72
N GLY A 32 -5.65 -1.02 9.66
CA GLY A 32 -5.94 -1.13 11.08
C GLY A 32 -6.58 0.13 11.68
N ILE A 33 -6.09 1.33 11.31
CA ILE A 33 -6.67 2.61 11.74
C ILE A 33 -8.08 2.76 11.18
N VAL A 34 -8.26 2.52 9.88
CA VAL A 34 -9.57 2.60 9.20
C VAL A 34 -10.59 1.67 9.85
N SER A 35 -10.19 0.45 10.21
CA SER A 35 -11.07 -0.48 10.92
C SER A 35 -11.56 0.07 12.27
N VAL A 36 -10.66 0.69 13.04
CA VAL A 36 -10.99 1.23 14.37
C VAL A 36 -11.88 2.46 14.28
N CYS A 37 -11.88 3.19 13.16
CA CYS A 37 -12.76 4.35 12.93
C CYS A 37 -14.25 4.05 13.16
N ALA A 38 -14.70 2.81 12.92
CA ALA A 38 -16.09 2.43 13.12
C ALA A 38 -16.52 2.44 14.59
N GLY A 39 -15.60 2.26 15.55
CA GLY A 39 -15.92 2.08 16.97
C GLY A 39 -15.07 2.93 17.92
N VAL A 40 -14.63 4.10 17.48
CA VAL A 40 -13.76 5.02 18.26
C VAL A 40 -14.36 5.46 19.59
N ASP A 41 -15.68 5.46 19.70
CA ASP A 41 -16.46 5.88 20.87
C ASP A 41 -16.76 4.74 21.85
N VAL A 42 -16.81 3.49 21.35
CA VAL A 42 -17.27 2.33 22.13
C VAL A 42 -16.19 1.29 22.42
N PHE A 43 -15.15 1.17 21.59
CA PHE A 43 -14.16 0.11 21.74
C PHE A 43 -13.36 0.25 23.03
N SER A 44 -13.17 -0.87 23.72
CA SER A 44 -12.16 -0.99 24.76
C SER A 44 -10.75 -0.98 24.12
N PRO A 45 -9.69 -0.63 24.88
CA PRO A 45 -8.32 -0.66 24.34
C PRO A 45 -7.93 -2.02 23.73
N LEU A 46 -8.35 -3.12 24.36
CA LEU A 46 -8.14 -4.47 23.83
C LEU A 46 -8.97 -4.73 22.58
N GLY A 47 -10.25 -4.33 22.57
CA GLY A 47 -11.11 -4.45 21.39
C GLY A 47 -10.55 -3.72 20.17
N ALA A 48 -10.01 -2.51 20.36
CA ALA A 48 -9.35 -1.74 19.30
C ALA A 48 -8.06 -2.43 18.79
N ILE A 49 -7.24 -2.99 19.68
CA ILE A 49 -6.03 -3.73 19.31
C ILE A 49 -6.38 -4.96 18.46
N ILE A 50 -7.40 -5.73 18.88
CA ILE A 50 -7.85 -6.95 18.21
C ILE A 50 -8.51 -6.62 16.87
N SER A 51 -9.43 -5.65 16.83
CA SER A 51 -10.06 -5.18 15.58
C SER A 51 -8.99 -4.79 14.56
N GLY A 52 -8.02 -3.96 14.95
CA GLY A 52 -6.90 -3.60 14.08
C GLY A 52 -6.01 -4.79 13.70
N ALA A 53 -5.79 -5.78 14.58
CA ALA A 53 -5.02 -6.98 14.23
C ALA A 53 -5.72 -7.81 13.15
N CYS A 54 -7.03 -8.03 13.29
CA CYS A 54 -7.84 -8.73 12.29
C CYS A 54 -7.95 -7.94 10.97
N ALA A 55 -7.98 -6.61 11.02
CA ALA A 55 -7.98 -5.76 9.83
C ALA A 55 -6.79 -6.01 8.90
N CYS A 56 -5.62 -6.39 9.45
CA CYS A 56 -4.46 -6.77 8.64
C CYS A 56 -4.73 -7.99 7.77
N LEU A 57 -5.46 -8.98 8.29
CA LEU A 57 -5.78 -10.20 7.53
C LEU A 57 -6.77 -9.89 6.41
N VAL A 58 -7.76 -9.04 6.70
CA VAL A 58 -8.73 -8.58 5.70
C VAL A 58 -8.03 -7.73 4.62
N TYR A 59 -7.13 -6.84 5.01
CA TYR A 59 -6.29 -6.09 4.07
C TYR A 59 -5.52 -7.02 3.12
N LEU A 60 -4.85 -8.05 3.64
CA LEU A 60 -4.11 -9.00 2.80
C LEU A 60 -5.05 -9.74 1.84
N LEU A 61 -6.23 -10.17 2.31
CA LEU A 61 -7.23 -10.81 1.47
C LEU A 61 -7.65 -9.91 0.30
N PHE A 62 -7.99 -8.65 0.58
CA PHE A 62 -8.41 -7.71 -0.46
C PHE A 62 -7.26 -7.34 -1.40
N ARG A 63 -6.04 -7.17 -0.88
CA ARG A 63 -4.86 -6.93 -1.73
C ARG A 63 -4.66 -8.06 -2.73
N PHE A 64 -4.69 -9.31 -2.27
CA PHE A 64 -4.56 -10.47 -3.17
C PHE A 64 -5.75 -10.57 -4.14
N LEU A 65 -6.96 -10.21 -3.71
CA LEU A 65 -8.13 -10.17 -4.58
C LEU A 65 -7.99 -9.13 -5.70
N VAL A 66 -7.55 -7.91 -5.39
CA VAL A 66 -7.34 -6.83 -6.36
C VAL A 66 -6.29 -7.23 -7.39
N LEU A 67 -5.18 -7.81 -6.93
CA LEU A 67 -4.13 -8.35 -7.81
C LEU A 67 -4.65 -9.50 -8.67
N TYR A 68 -5.46 -10.39 -8.11
CA TYR A 68 -6.06 -11.51 -8.84
C TYR A 68 -7.00 -11.04 -9.96
N VAL A 69 -7.80 -10.00 -9.70
CA VAL A 69 -8.70 -9.39 -10.69
C VAL A 69 -7.94 -8.50 -11.69
N LYS A 70 -6.61 -8.34 -11.52
CA LYS A 70 -5.73 -7.53 -12.38
C LYS A 70 -6.16 -6.06 -12.45
N VAL A 71 -6.63 -5.54 -11.32
CA VAL A 71 -6.91 -4.11 -11.16
C VAL A 71 -5.61 -3.43 -10.74
N ASP A 72 -5.23 -2.39 -11.48
CA ASP A 72 -4.06 -1.58 -11.18
C ASP A 72 -4.41 -0.54 -10.09
N ASP A 73 -4.25 -0.94 -8.84
CA ASP A 73 -4.40 -0.10 -7.65
C ASP A 73 -3.01 0.21 -7.07
N PRO A 74 -2.36 1.31 -7.49
CA PRO A 74 -0.95 1.58 -7.16
C PRO A 74 -0.71 1.84 -5.67
N LEU A 75 -1.75 2.15 -4.90
CA LEU A 75 -1.66 2.52 -3.49
C LEU A 75 -2.28 1.49 -2.54
N ASP A 76 -2.78 0.36 -3.05
CA ASP A 76 -3.65 -0.58 -2.32
C ASP A 76 -4.87 0.12 -1.68
N ALA A 77 -5.38 1.19 -2.29
CA ALA A 77 -6.45 2.01 -1.72
C ALA A 77 -7.72 1.20 -1.47
N VAL A 78 -8.08 0.28 -2.37
CA VAL A 78 -9.22 -0.63 -2.20
C VAL A 78 -8.98 -1.55 -1.01
N ALA A 79 -7.80 -2.17 -0.90
CA ALA A 79 -7.51 -3.10 0.19
C ALA A 79 -7.49 -2.42 1.56
N VAL A 80 -6.95 -1.20 1.63
CA VAL A 80 -6.87 -0.42 2.86
C VAL A 80 -8.24 0.14 3.27
N HIS A 81 -8.92 0.86 2.36
CA HIS A 81 -10.13 1.60 2.70
C HIS A 81 -11.39 0.76 2.60
N LEU A 82 -11.58 0.03 1.49
CA LEU A 82 -12.74 -0.85 1.36
C LEU A 82 -12.60 -2.06 2.29
N GLY A 83 -11.47 -2.77 2.23
CA GLY A 83 -11.22 -3.94 3.08
C GLY A 83 -11.22 -3.59 4.58
N GLY A 84 -10.41 -2.60 4.98
CA GLY A 84 -10.34 -2.14 6.37
C GLY A 84 -11.67 -1.54 6.87
N GLY A 85 -12.38 -0.79 6.02
CA GLY A 85 -13.67 -0.19 6.37
C GLY A 85 -14.79 -1.22 6.55
N LEU A 86 -14.89 -2.21 5.64
CA LEU A 86 -15.83 -3.32 5.78
C LEU A 86 -15.58 -4.11 7.06
N TRP A 87 -14.32 -4.44 7.35
CA TRP A 87 -13.98 -5.10 8.60
C TRP A 87 -14.32 -4.23 9.81
N GLY A 88 -14.08 -2.92 9.75
CA GLY A 88 -14.47 -1.98 10.80
C GLY A 88 -15.96 -2.07 11.13
N LEU A 89 -16.82 -1.98 10.11
CA LEU A 89 -18.29 -2.09 10.26
C LEU A 89 -18.74 -3.43 10.83
N ILE A 90 -18.07 -4.53 10.45
CA ILE A 90 -18.32 -5.87 11.01
C ILE A 90 -17.82 -5.97 12.45
N SER A 91 -16.67 -5.36 12.76
CA SER A 91 -16.01 -5.44 14.07
C SER A 91 -16.71 -4.61 15.14
N TYR A 92 -17.43 -3.54 14.75
CA TYR A 92 -18.21 -2.70 15.66
C TYR A 92 -19.18 -3.49 16.56
N PRO A 93 -20.19 -4.20 16.02
CA PRO A 93 -21.14 -4.97 16.82
C PRO A 93 -20.51 -6.18 17.52
N LEU A 94 -19.29 -6.57 17.16
CA LEU A 94 -18.54 -7.63 17.84
C LEU A 94 -17.90 -7.10 19.13
N PHE A 95 -17.18 -5.97 19.04
CA PHE A 95 -16.33 -5.45 20.12
C PHE A 95 -16.85 -4.20 20.83
N ALA A 96 -18.03 -3.69 20.48
CA ALA A 96 -18.76 -2.70 21.28
C ALA A 96 -19.04 -3.24 22.70
N ARG A 97 -19.32 -2.37 23.68
CA ARG A 97 -19.48 -2.75 25.10
C ARG A 97 -20.53 -3.84 25.34
N ASP A 98 -21.63 -3.78 24.62
CA ASP A 98 -22.71 -4.80 24.61
C ASP A 98 -22.66 -5.67 23.34
N GLY A 99 -21.48 -5.81 22.75
CA GLY A 99 -21.24 -6.54 21.52
C GLY A 99 -21.30 -8.06 21.70
N ILE A 100 -21.36 -8.76 20.57
CA ILE A 100 -21.53 -10.22 20.50
C ILE A 100 -20.46 -10.97 21.32
N VAL A 101 -19.23 -10.45 21.38
CA VAL A 101 -18.11 -11.08 22.11
C VAL A 101 -18.32 -11.05 23.64
N TYR A 102 -19.04 -10.06 24.15
CA TYR A 102 -19.28 -9.91 25.60
C TYR A 102 -20.62 -10.51 26.05
N GLY A 103 -21.54 -10.75 25.12
CA GLY A 103 -22.81 -11.42 25.36
C GLY A 103 -23.71 -11.32 24.14
N VAL A 104 -24.10 -12.46 23.57
CA VAL A 104 -24.99 -12.48 22.41
C VAL A 104 -26.36 -11.91 22.82
N ASN A 105 -26.77 -10.83 22.16
CA ASN A 105 -28.07 -10.21 22.37
C ASN A 105 -28.70 -9.88 21.01
N GLY A 106 -30.03 -9.76 20.97
CA GLY A 106 -30.75 -9.48 19.72
C GLY A 106 -30.36 -8.14 19.09
N GLN A 107 -29.95 -7.17 19.91
CA GLN A 107 -29.57 -5.84 19.45
C GLN A 107 -28.22 -5.84 18.71
N SER A 108 -27.22 -6.59 19.18
CA SER A 108 -25.89 -6.67 18.57
C SER A 108 -25.92 -7.45 17.25
N ILE A 109 -26.77 -8.48 17.16
CA ILE A 109 -27.06 -9.16 15.88
C ILE A 109 -27.77 -8.21 14.91
N ALA A 110 -28.77 -7.46 15.37
CA ALA A 110 -29.47 -6.48 14.54
C ALA A 110 -28.52 -5.36 14.06
N GLN A 111 -27.63 -4.87 14.93
CA GLN A 111 -26.60 -3.88 14.55
C GLN A 111 -25.65 -4.43 13.49
N LEU A 112 -25.21 -5.69 13.60
CA LEU A 112 -24.40 -6.32 12.56
C LEU A 112 -25.12 -6.35 11.22
N TRP A 113 -26.39 -6.72 11.21
CA TRP A 113 -27.21 -6.68 10.00
C TRP A 113 -27.34 -5.26 9.44
N HIS A 114 -27.64 -4.27 10.28
CA HIS A 114 -27.74 -2.88 9.86
C HIS A 114 -26.42 -2.36 9.26
N ASN A 115 -25.28 -2.69 9.86
CA ASN A 115 -23.97 -2.30 9.36
C ASN A 115 -23.65 -2.94 8.01
N VAL A 116 -23.99 -4.22 7.81
CA VAL A 116 -23.81 -4.91 6.53
C VAL A 116 -24.69 -4.29 5.44
N VAL A 117 -25.96 -4.04 5.74
CA VAL A 117 -26.88 -3.39 4.79
C VAL A 117 -26.39 -1.97 4.46
N GLY A 118 -25.97 -1.20 5.47
CA GLY A 118 -25.39 0.13 5.31
C GLY A 118 -24.13 0.11 4.44
N ALA A 119 -23.23 -0.85 4.65
CA ALA A 119 -22.05 -1.03 3.82
C ALA A 119 -22.41 -1.26 2.35
N ILE A 120 -23.39 -2.14 2.07
CA ILE A 120 -23.86 -2.42 0.71
C ILE A 120 -24.44 -1.16 0.06
N ILE A 121 -25.27 -0.41 0.79
CA ILE A 121 -25.85 0.84 0.29
C ILE A 121 -24.75 1.85 -0.06
N ILE A 122 -23.77 2.05 0.82
CA ILE A 122 -22.64 2.98 0.58
C ILE A 122 -21.79 2.52 -0.60
N MET A 123 -21.54 1.22 -0.75
CA MET A 123 -20.80 0.67 -1.89
C MET A 123 -21.54 0.90 -3.20
N VAL A 124 -22.84 0.60 -3.25
CA VAL A 124 -23.68 0.81 -4.45
C VAL A 124 -23.75 2.29 -4.79
N TRP A 125 -24.00 3.15 -3.81
CA TRP A 125 -24.03 4.60 -3.99
C TRP A 125 -22.70 5.13 -4.54
N SER A 126 -21.58 4.77 -3.90
CA SER A 126 -20.24 5.17 -4.34
C SER A 126 -19.95 4.67 -5.75
N ALA A 127 -20.28 3.42 -6.07
CA ALA A 127 -20.07 2.86 -7.40
C ALA A 127 -20.88 3.59 -8.47
N ILE A 128 -22.16 3.91 -8.21
CA ILE A 128 -23.00 4.67 -9.13
C ILE A 128 -22.41 6.06 -9.36
N CYS A 129 -22.06 6.78 -8.30
CA CYS A 129 -21.47 8.11 -8.41
C CYS A 129 -20.13 8.08 -9.17
N SER A 130 -19.25 7.11 -8.87
CA SER A 130 -17.98 6.94 -9.57
C SER A 130 -18.16 6.61 -11.04
N VAL A 131 -19.09 5.72 -11.40
CA VAL A 131 -19.38 5.39 -12.80
C VAL A 131 -19.91 6.60 -13.56
N ILE A 132 -20.79 7.40 -12.95
CA ILE A 132 -21.29 8.62 -13.57
C ILE A 132 -20.15 9.63 -13.76
N LEU A 133 -19.39 9.94 -12.71
CA LEU A 133 -18.32 10.93 -12.75
C LEU A 133 -17.20 10.54 -13.72
N PHE A 134 -16.61 9.35 -13.54
CA PHE A 134 -15.53 8.88 -14.39
C PHE A 134 -16.01 8.52 -15.80
N GLY A 135 -17.27 8.11 -15.96
CA GLY A 135 -17.89 7.91 -17.27
C GLY A 135 -17.98 9.20 -18.07
N ILE A 136 -18.41 10.30 -17.44
CA ILE A 136 -18.43 11.63 -18.07
C ILE A 136 -17.02 12.05 -18.45
N LEU A 137 -16.05 11.96 -17.52
CA LEU A 137 -14.64 12.32 -17.78
C LEU A 137 -14.02 11.47 -18.89
N ARG A 138 -14.42 10.20 -19.02
CA ARG A 138 -13.94 9.32 -20.09
C ARG A 138 -14.48 9.75 -21.45
N VAL A 139 -15.77 10.07 -21.55
CA VAL A 139 -16.39 10.48 -22.82
C VAL A 139 -15.90 11.85 -23.26
N THR A 140 -15.62 12.76 -22.32
CA THR A 140 -15.04 14.07 -22.64
C THR A 140 -13.54 14.03 -22.91
N GLY A 141 -12.88 12.89 -22.73
CA GLY A 141 -11.44 12.72 -23.00
C GLY A 141 -10.51 13.26 -21.92
N TYR A 142 -11.00 13.55 -20.70
CA TYR A 142 -10.22 14.12 -19.60
C TYR A 142 -9.79 13.10 -18.54
N LEU A 143 -10.24 11.84 -18.61
CA LEU A 143 -9.97 10.86 -17.56
C LEU A 143 -8.51 10.40 -17.50
N ARG A 144 -7.83 10.26 -18.65
CA ARG A 144 -6.45 9.76 -18.75
C ARG A 144 -5.69 10.60 -19.76
N VAL A 145 -4.41 10.87 -19.46
CA VAL A 145 -3.48 11.55 -20.37
C VAL A 145 -3.17 10.69 -21.60
N SER A 146 -2.57 11.27 -22.62
CA SER A 146 -2.12 10.48 -23.79
C SER A 146 -0.99 9.54 -23.40
N GLU A 147 -0.84 8.44 -24.15
CA GLU A 147 0.22 7.45 -23.91
C GLU A 147 1.63 8.07 -24.03
N GLU A 148 1.81 9.02 -24.95
CA GLU A 148 3.06 9.77 -25.09
C GLU A 148 3.38 10.57 -23.81
N GLN A 149 2.39 11.28 -23.25
CA GLN A 149 2.56 12.04 -22.00
C GLN A 149 2.76 11.12 -20.79
N GLU A 150 2.13 9.94 -20.78
CA GLU A 150 2.31 8.95 -19.73
C GLU A 150 3.75 8.39 -19.73
N LEU A 151 4.33 8.15 -20.92
CA LEU A 151 5.70 7.67 -21.09
C LEU A 151 6.76 8.74 -20.78
N GLU A 152 6.51 10.00 -21.16
CA GLU A 152 7.40 11.12 -20.84
C GLU A 152 7.41 11.42 -19.33
N GLY A 153 6.29 11.17 -18.65
CA GLY A 153 6.07 11.44 -17.24
C GLY A 153 5.28 12.74 -17.04
N LEU A 154 4.26 12.65 -16.18
CA LEU A 154 3.32 13.75 -15.92
C LEU A 154 3.98 15.05 -15.47
N ASP A 155 5.08 14.98 -14.72
CA ASP A 155 5.80 16.17 -14.26
C ASP A 155 6.37 16.98 -15.44
N ILE A 156 6.96 16.29 -16.42
CA ILE A 156 7.53 16.95 -17.60
C ILE A 156 6.40 17.44 -18.52
N ALA A 157 5.41 16.58 -18.79
CA ALA A 157 4.31 16.91 -19.71
C ALA A 157 3.44 18.09 -19.21
N MET A 158 3.21 18.21 -17.91
CA MET A 158 2.30 19.21 -17.32
C MET A 158 3.03 20.42 -16.72
N HIS A 159 4.24 20.23 -16.19
CA HIS A 159 4.97 21.27 -15.47
C HIS A 159 6.27 21.69 -16.17
N ASN A 160 6.66 21.05 -17.28
CA ASN A 160 7.92 21.29 -18.01
C ASN A 160 9.16 21.23 -17.11
N GLU A 161 9.07 20.50 -15.99
CA GLU A 161 10.17 20.34 -15.05
C GLU A 161 10.20 18.90 -14.52
N PRO A 162 11.39 18.28 -14.38
CA PRO A 162 11.49 16.97 -13.74
C PRO A 162 11.36 17.12 -12.22
N ALA A 163 10.62 16.21 -11.56
CA ALA A 163 10.54 16.19 -10.10
C ALA A 163 11.92 16.07 -9.41
N TYR A 164 12.90 15.46 -10.08
CA TYR A 164 14.26 15.30 -9.58
C TYR A 164 15.29 15.86 -10.58
N PRO A 165 15.58 17.17 -10.54
CA PRO A 165 16.55 17.78 -11.44
C PRO A 165 17.97 17.28 -11.12
N ALA A 166 18.72 16.89 -12.14
CA ALA A 166 20.11 16.41 -12.00
C ALA A 166 21.02 17.38 -11.21
N LYS A 167 20.75 18.69 -11.30
CA LYS A 167 21.48 19.72 -10.56
C LYS A 167 21.37 19.60 -9.03
N GLY A 168 20.22 19.12 -8.53
CA GLY A 168 20.01 18.89 -7.09
C GLY A 168 20.91 17.79 -6.53
N TRP A 169 21.23 16.77 -7.34
CA TRP A 169 22.13 15.68 -6.98
C TRP A 169 23.60 16.09 -7.07
N THR A 170 23.97 16.92 -8.05
CA THR A 170 25.36 17.43 -8.16
C THR A 170 25.76 18.33 -7.00
N GLN A 171 24.82 19.08 -6.41
CA GLN A 171 25.13 19.93 -5.25
C GLN A 171 25.41 19.09 -3.99
N ALA A 172 24.69 17.98 -3.77
CA ALA A 172 24.97 17.03 -2.70
C ALA A 172 26.34 16.34 -2.86
N HIS A 173 26.75 16.01 -4.09
CA HIS A 173 28.11 15.51 -4.35
C HIS A 173 29.19 16.59 -4.15
N SER A 174 28.91 17.86 -4.47
CA SER A 174 29.86 18.95 -4.19
C SER A 174 30.11 19.16 -2.69
N LEU A 175 29.10 18.86 -1.84
CA LEU A 175 29.25 18.85 -0.37
C LEU A 175 30.04 17.64 0.14
N GLN A 176 30.05 16.50 -0.57
CA GLN A 176 30.93 15.37 -0.27
C GLN A 176 32.36 15.56 -0.79
N THR A 177 32.57 16.31 -1.88
CA THR A 177 33.92 16.57 -2.40
C THR A 177 34.74 17.53 -1.54
N VAL A 178 34.09 18.35 -0.68
CA VAL A 178 34.81 19.15 0.32
C VAL A 178 35.41 18.26 1.42
N ASP A 179 34.84 17.08 1.69
CA ASP A 179 35.37 16.14 2.69
C ASP A 179 36.41 15.15 2.10
N GLN A 180 36.37 14.90 0.78
CA GLN A 180 37.36 14.06 0.09
C GLN A 180 38.73 14.74 -0.10
N GLN A 181 38.81 16.07 -0.10
CA GLN A 181 40.12 16.76 -0.10
C GLN A 181 40.90 16.53 1.21
N THR A 182 40.21 16.21 2.31
CA THR A 182 40.84 15.83 3.58
C THR A 182 41.40 14.41 3.55
N TYR A 183 40.82 13.50 2.74
CA TYR A 183 41.29 12.12 2.58
C TYR A 183 42.44 11.94 1.58
N GLN A 184 42.57 12.78 0.57
CA GLN A 184 43.68 12.65 -0.41
C GLN A 184 45.07 13.01 0.14
N LYS A 185 45.18 13.54 1.37
CA LYS A 185 46.47 13.75 2.03
C LYS A 185 47.01 12.54 2.79
N GLN A 186 46.29 11.43 2.86
CA GLN A 186 46.75 10.20 3.52
C GLN A 186 46.53 8.96 2.64
N GLY A 187 47.62 8.49 2.02
CA GLY A 187 47.82 7.07 1.79
C GLY A 187 47.39 6.51 0.43
N SER A 188 48.28 6.65 -0.55
CA SER A 188 48.70 5.59 -1.47
C SER A 188 48.22 4.17 -1.09
N TYR A 189 47.16 3.65 -1.71
CA TYR A 189 46.94 2.20 -1.86
C TYR A 189 46.17 1.90 -3.16
N THR A 190 46.73 1.02 -3.97
CA THR A 190 46.19 0.51 -5.24
C THR A 190 45.03 -0.45 -5.00
N LEU A 191 43.88 -0.23 -5.66
CA LEU A 191 42.69 -1.10 -5.56
C LEU A 191 42.68 -2.15 -6.69
N ASN A 192 42.63 -3.41 -6.29
CA ASN A 192 42.58 -4.58 -7.15
C ASN A 192 41.11 -4.84 -7.60
N GLN A 193 40.88 -5.07 -8.90
CA GLN A 193 39.55 -5.08 -9.54
C GLN A 193 38.73 -6.38 -9.35
N SER A 194 39.12 -7.30 -8.47
CA SER A 194 38.49 -8.62 -8.36
C SER A 194 37.16 -8.68 -7.58
N HIS A 195 36.64 -7.58 -7.04
CA HIS A 195 35.49 -7.59 -6.13
C HIS A 195 34.15 -7.09 -6.71
N LEU A 196 34.07 -6.77 -8.01
CA LEU A 196 32.83 -6.29 -8.64
C LEU A 196 31.81 -7.39 -9.01
N SER A 197 32.13 -8.68 -8.82
CA SER A 197 31.25 -9.80 -9.18
C SER A 197 30.36 -10.33 -8.06
N ALA A 198 30.33 -9.70 -6.88
CA ALA A 198 29.67 -10.23 -5.69
C ALA A 198 28.38 -9.49 -5.29
N ARG A 199 27.54 -9.06 -6.24
CA ARG A 199 26.14 -8.75 -5.93
C ARG A 199 25.32 -10.05 -6.07
N PRO A 200 24.68 -10.57 -5.00
CA PRO A 200 23.73 -11.66 -5.15
C PRO A 200 22.54 -11.13 -5.94
N THR A 201 22.44 -11.54 -7.20
CA THR A 201 21.28 -11.28 -8.06
C THR A 201 20.07 -12.04 -7.50
N LEU A 202 18.99 -11.32 -7.21
CA LEU A 202 17.78 -11.90 -6.63
C LEU A 202 17.00 -12.66 -7.71
N ALA A 203 16.36 -13.78 -7.35
CA ALA A 203 15.51 -14.54 -8.27
C ALA A 203 14.34 -13.72 -8.83
N PHE A 204 13.89 -12.70 -8.10
CA PHE A 204 12.85 -11.76 -8.53
C PHE A 204 13.33 -10.79 -9.61
N ASP A 205 14.61 -10.40 -9.59
CA ASP A 205 15.19 -9.54 -10.63
C ASP A 205 15.23 -10.29 -11.96
N ASN A 206 15.56 -11.59 -11.92
CA ASN A 206 15.53 -12.45 -13.10
C ASN A 206 14.11 -12.65 -13.62
N MET A 207 13.12 -12.84 -12.75
CA MET A 207 11.71 -13.00 -13.15
C MET A 207 11.11 -11.72 -13.74
N ALA A 208 11.44 -10.55 -13.18
CA ALA A 208 11.03 -9.26 -13.72
C ALA A 208 11.68 -8.98 -15.09
N LEU A 209 12.97 -9.32 -15.24
CA LEU A 209 13.68 -9.25 -16.53
C LEU A 209 13.11 -10.23 -17.56
N GLU A 210 12.72 -11.44 -17.15
CA GLU A 210 12.13 -12.44 -18.04
C GLU A 210 10.73 -12.03 -18.52
N LEU A 211 9.95 -11.37 -17.65
CA LEU A 211 8.64 -10.84 -17.99
C LEU A 211 8.73 -9.64 -18.94
N ASP A 212 9.66 -8.70 -18.70
CA ASP A 212 9.91 -7.56 -19.60
C ASP A 212 10.38 -8.04 -20.99
N ASN A 213 11.30 -9.01 -21.04
CA ASN A 213 11.77 -9.58 -22.30
C ASN A 213 10.70 -10.33 -23.09
N ARG A 214 9.76 -11.01 -22.40
CA ARG A 214 8.62 -11.67 -23.07
C ARG A 214 7.56 -10.69 -23.56
N GLN A 215 7.45 -9.51 -22.95
CA GLN A 215 6.54 -8.46 -23.41
C GLN A 215 7.08 -7.72 -24.63
N ARG A 216 8.40 -7.55 -24.76
CA ARG A 216 9.03 -6.95 -25.95
C ARG A 216 9.02 -7.85 -27.19
N GLN A 217 8.75 -9.14 -27.04
CA GLN A 217 8.73 -10.12 -28.14
C GLN A 217 7.32 -10.40 -28.69
N ARG A 218 6.29 -9.68 -28.21
CA ARG A 218 4.91 -9.73 -28.74
C ARG A 218 4.54 -8.38 -29.32
#